data_AF-A0A953NUY0-F1
#
_entry.id   AF-A0A953NUY0-F1
#
_cell.length_a   1.000
_cell.length_b   1.000
_cell.length_c   1.000
_cell.angle_alpha   90.00
_cell.angle_beta   90.00
_cell.angle_gamma   90.00
#
_symmetry.space_group_name_H-M   'P 1'
#
loop_
_entity.id
_entity.type
_entity.pdbx_description
1 polymer ?
#
loop_
_entity_poly.entity_id
_entity_poly.type
_entity_poly.pdbx_seq_one_letter_code
_entity_poly.pdbx_strand_id
1 'polypeptide(L)'
;MTVDLVVAEGDLVTVVWTARGTNTGRAGALPATGVKLEERGITVWRIVDGKIREEWTSFDQLRIVRQFVSQLKWQLMGLLGAVVILIWVATRFIRKLRLIYSTQAAKATSQALHI
;
A
#
# COMPACT_ATOMS: atom_id res chain seq x y z
N MET A 1 3.72 -8.81 -20.06
CA MET A 1 3.58 -10.24 -19.73
C MET A 1 4.73 -10.98 -20.37
N THR A 2 5.30 -11.96 -19.68
CA THR A 2 6.33 -12.86 -20.19
C THR A 2 5.80 -14.29 -20.18
N VAL A 3 6.24 -15.08 -21.16
CA VAL A 3 6.01 -16.52 -21.22
C VAL A 3 7.25 -17.19 -20.66
N ASP A 4 7.09 -17.91 -19.56
CA ASP A 4 8.19 -18.53 -18.82
C ASP A 4 8.41 -19.98 -19.25
N LEU A 5 7.34 -20.68 -19.63
CA LEU A 5 7.37 -22.05 -20.14
C LEU A 5 6.20 -22.29 -21.08
N VAL A 6 6.43 -23.08 -22.13
CA VAL A 6 5.39 -23.64 -23.00
C VAL A 6 5.63 -25.14 -23.12
N VAL A 7 4.58 -25.93 -22.91
CA VAL A 7 4.58 -27.38 -23.15
C VAL A 7 3.34 -27.71 -23.97
N ALA A 8 3.51 -28.47 -25.05
CA ALA A 8 2.39 -28.95 -25.87
C ALA A 8 2.42 -30.48 -25.93
N GLU A 9 1.27 -31.10 -25.67
CA GLU A 9 1.08 -32.55 -25.73
C GLU A 9 -0.33 -32.87 -26.23
N GLY A 10 -0.41 -33.60 -27.34
CA GLY A 10 -1.70 -33.89 -27.99
C GLY A 10 -2.43 -32.62 -28.42
N ASP A 11 -3.67 -32.47 -27.94
CA ASP A 11 -4.50 -31.28 -28.16
C ASP A 11 -4.31 -30.21 -27.07
N LEU A 12 -3.42 -30.41 -26.10
CA LEU A 12 -3.21 -29.49 -24.98
C LEU A 12 -1.97 -28.62 -25.16
N VAL A 13 -2.10 -27.33 -24.86
CA VAL A 13 -1.00 -26.37 -24.76
C VAL A 13 -1.03 -25.74 -23.38
N THR A 14 0.02 -25.98 -22.61
CA THR A 14 0.23 -25.41 -21.28
C THR A 14 1.25 -24.28 -21.34
N VAL A 15 0.90 -23.14 -20.75
CA VAL A 15 1.77 -21.97 -20.66
C VAL A 15 1.88 -21.50 -19.22
N VAL A 16 3.11 -21.42 -18.72
CA VAL A 16 3.42 -20.69 -17.47
C VAL A 16 3.81 -19.27 -17.85
N TRP A 17 3.20 -18.30 -17.19
CA TRP A 17 3.37 -16.90 -17.52
C TRP A 17 3.55 -16.04 -16.27
N THR A 18 4.24 -14.91 -16.45
CA THR A 18 4.37 -13.85 -15.46
C THR A 18 3.89 -12.53 -16.04
N ALA A 19 2.91 -11.90 -15.42
CA ALA A 19 2.41 -10.58 -15.76
C ALA A 19 2.91 -9.54 -14.73
N ARG A 20 3.39 -8.40 -15.21
CA ARG A 20 3.79 -7.26 -14.39
C ARG A 20 3.05 -6.04 -14.89
N GLY A 21 2.51 -5.25 -13.98
CA GLY A 21 1.72 -4.07 -14.31
C GLY A 21 1.67 -3.08 -13.16
N THR A 22 0.98 -1.98 -13.40
CA THR A 22 0.61 -1.01 -12.36
C THR A 22 -0.90 -0.88 -12.37
N ASN A 23 -1.53 -0.88 -11.20
CA ASN A 23 -2.97 -0.68 -11.12
C ASN A 23 -3.33 0.78 -11.44
N THR A 24 -3.54 1.06 -12.73
CA THR A 24 -3.94 2.36 -13.27
C THR A 24 -5.45 2.42 -13.56
N GLY A 25 -6.15 1.28 -13.46
CA GLY A 25 -7.59 1.18 -13.71
C GLY A 25 -8.43 1.33 -12.45
N ARG A 26 -9.69 1.77 -12.62
CA ARG A 26 -10.68 1.68 -11.54
C ARG A 26 -11.24 0.27 -11.49
N ALA A 27 -11.31 -0.30 -10.29
CA ALA A 27 -12.00 -1.57 -10.04
C ALA A 27 -13.36 -1.26 -9.38
N GLY A 28 -14.40 -1.12 -10.19
CA GLY A 28 -15.73 -0.68 -9.74
C GLY A 28 -15.67 0.69 -9.04
N ALA A 29 -16.01 0.73 -7.75
CA ALA A 29 -15.98 1.94 -6.95
C ALA A 29 -14.56 2.37 -6.51
N LEU A 30 -13.58 1.47 -6.56
CA LEU A 30 -12.22 1.74 -6.06
C LEU A 30 -11.41 2.54 -7.09
N PRO A 31 -10.75 3.65 -6.67
CA PRO A 31 -9.85 4.39 -7.53
C PRO A 31 -8.62 3.56 -7.90
N ALA A 32 -7.96 3.95 -8.98
CA ALA A 32 -6.66 3.39 -9.34
C ALA A 32 -5.68 3.57 -8.17
N THR A 33 -5.03 2.49 -7.74
CA THR A 33 -4.17 2.53 -6.55
C THR A 33 -2.72 2.87 -6.86
N GLY A 34 -2.32 2.83 -8.14
CA GLY A 34 -0.93 3.05 -8.55
C GLY A 34 0.05 1.97 -8.05
N VAL A 35 -0.46 0.89 -7.46
CA VAL A 35 0.36 -0.21 -6.92
C VAL A 35 0.97 -0.98 -8.08
N LYS A 36 2.27 -1.25 -8.01
CA LYS A 36 2.94 -2.20 -8.90
C LYS A 36 2.55 -3.62 -8.53
N LEU A 37 2.10 -4.38 -9.51
CA LEU A 37 1.63 -5.75 -9.35
C LEU A 37 2.50 -6.70 -10.17
N GLU A 38 2.78 -7.86 -9.59
CA GLU A 38 3.34 -9.00 -10.29
C GLU A 38 2.47 -10.23 -10.00
N GLU A 39 1.96 -10.82 -11.06
CA GLU A 39 1.12 -12.01 -11.07
C GLU A 39 1.80 -13.11 -11.85
N ARG A 40 1.68 -14.34 -11.35
CA ARG A 40 2.19 -15.53 -12.03
C ARG A 40 1.07 -16.55 -12.09
N GLY A 41 0.94 -17.19 -13.25
CA GLY A 41 -0.10 -18.17 -13.49
C GLY A 41 0.31 -19.23 -14.47
N ILE A 42 -0.61 -20.18 -14.63
CA ILE A 42 -0.58 -21.24 -15.62
C ILE A 42 -1.90 -21.22 -16.36
N THR A 43 -1.84 -21.30 -17.67
CA THR A 43 -3.00 -21.48 -18.52
C THR A 43 -2.81 -22.72 -19.37
N VAL A 44 -3.83 -23.56 -19.43
CA VAL A 44 -3.90 -24.74 -20.29
C VAL A 44 -5.03 -24.53 -21.29
N TRP A 45 -4.71 -24.61 -22.58
CA TRP A 45 -5.70 -24.59 -23.65
C TRP A 45 -5.82 -25.97 -24.28
N ARG A 46 -7.05 -26.41 -24.55
CA ARG A 46 -7.31 -27.50 -25.49
C ARG A 46 -7.58 -26.91 -26.88
N ILE A 47 -6.79 -27.28 -27.87
CA ILE A 47 -6.88 -26.78 -29.25
C ILE A 47 -7.28 -27.91 -30.19
N VAL A 48 -8.43 -27.78 -30.84
CA VAL A 48 -8.96 -28.75 -31.83
C VAL A 48 -9.39 -27.98 -33.07
N ASP A 49 -8.99 -28.47 -34.25
CA ASP A 49 -9.21 -27.82 -35.55
C ASP A 49 -8.66 -26.38 -35.61
N GLY A 50 -7.52 -26.15 -34.95
CA GLY A 50 -6.88 -24.84 -34.85
C GLY A 50 -7.64 -23.82 -33.99
N LYS A 51 -8.64 -24.26 -33.20
CA LYS A 51 -9.44 -23.40 -32.32
C LYS A 51 -9.31 -23.82 -30.87
N ILE A 52 -9.31 -22.84 -29.96
CA ILE A 52 -9.42 -23.10 -28.52
C ILE A 52 -10.82 -23.64 -28.23
N ARG A 53 -10.89 -24.87 -27.72
CA ARG A 53 -12.13 -25.51 -27.27
C ARG A 53 -12.35 -25.36 -25.78
N GLU A 54 -11.28 -25.42 -25.00
CA GLU A 54 -11.30 -25.32 -23.54
C GLU A 54 -10.12 -24.47 -23.05
N GLU A 55 -10.32 -23.77 -21.95
CA GLU A 55 -9.27 -23.04 -21.23
C GLU A 55 -9.41 -23.29 -19.74
N TRP A 56 -8.30 -23.64 -19.10
CA TRP A 56 -8.16 -23.64 -17.65
C TRP A 56 -7.03 -22.71 -17.25
N THR A 57 -7.36 -21.69 -16.46
CA THR A 57 -6.37 -20.74 -15.97
C THR A 57 -6.35 -20.78 -14.45
N SER A 58 -5.16 -20.90 -13.88
CA SER A 58 -4.92 -20.80 -12.44
C SER A 58 -3.78 -19.83 -12.18
N PHE A 59 -3.97 -18.94 -11.20
CA PHE A 59 -3.00 -17.91 -10.85
C PHE A 59 -3.06 -17.61 -9.35
N ASP A 60 -1.97 -17.09 -8.82
CA ASP A 60 -1.85 -16.77 -7.40
C ASP A 60 -2.59 -15.48 -7.04
N GLN A 61 -3.89 -15.60 -6.78
CA GLN A 61 -4.74 -14.50 -6.33
C GLN A 61 -4.29 -13.91 -4.97
N LEU A 62 -3.74 -14.75 -4.09
CA LEU A 62 -3.30 -14.30 -2.75
C LEU A 62 -2.08 -13.40 -2.84
N ARG A 63 -1.20 -13.62 -3.83
CA ARG A 63 -0.05 -12.75 -4.09
C ARG A 63 -0.48 -11.32 -4.41
N ILE A 64 -1.52 -11.15 -5.21
CA ILE A 64 -2.08 -9.82 -5.53
C ILE A 64 -2.58 -9.15 -4.25
N VAL A 65 -3.43 -9.84 -3.48
CA VAL A 65 -3.98 -9.29 -2.22
C VAL A 65 -2.86 -8.89 -1.26
N ARG A 66 -1.82 -9.72 -1.11
CA ARG A 66 -0.66 -9.42 -0.27
C ARG A 66 0.11 -8.18 -0.74
N GLN A 67 0.30 -8.00 -2.05
CA GLN A 67 0.97 -6.81 -2.60
C GLN A 67 0.20 -5.53 -2.26
N PHE A 68 -1.13 -5.55 -2.37
CA PHE A 68 -1.99 -4.42 -1.98
C PHE A 68 -1.91 -4.11 -0.48
N VAL A 69 -2.08 -5.13 0.36
CA VAL A 69 -2.07 -4.94 1.83
C VAL A 69 -0.71 -4.45 2.32
N SER A 70 0.38 -4.99 1.77
CA SER A 70 1.75 -4.56 2.10
C SER A 70 1.98 -3.09 1.77
N GLN A 71 1.49 -2.62 0.62
CA GLN A 71 1.64 -1.21 0.24
C GLN A 71 0.82 -0.28 1.16
N LEU A 72 -0.40 -0.66 1.50
CA LEU A 72 -1.26 0.15 2.38
C LEU A 72 -0.67 0.28 3.79
N LYS A 73 -0.02 -0.78 4.30
CA LYS A 73 0.66 -0.76 5.60
C LYS A 73 1.64 0.41 5.71
N TRP A 74 2.44 0.67 4.68
CA TRP A 74 3.42 1.76 4.70
C TRP A 74 2.76 3.14 4.72
N GLN A 75 1.66 3.32 4.01
CA GLN A 75 0.88 4.57 4.05
C GLN A 75 0.32 4.83 5.44
N LEU A 76 -0.23 3.80 6.09
CA LEU A 76 -0.76 3.89 7.45
C LEU A 76 0.34 4.18 8.48
N MET A 77 1.50 3.51 8.36
CA MET A 77 2.66 3.80 9.22
C MET A 77 3.16 5.23 9.06
N GLY A 78 3.20 5.76 7.83
CA GLY A 78 3.55 7.15 7.56
C GLY A 78 2.58 8.15 8.21
N LEU A 79 1.27 7.90 8.08
CA LEU A 79 0.24 8.70 8.74
C LEU A 79 0.38 8.68 10.27
N LEU A 80 0.59 7.49 10.86
CA LEU A 80 0.80 7.35 12.30
C LEU A 80 2.02 8.14 12.76
N GLY A 81 3.14 8.06 12.04
CA GLY A 81 4.34 8.85 12.32
C GLY A 81 4.08 10.35 12.29
N ALA A 82 3.34 10.84 11.29
CA ALA A 82 2.95 12.24 11.20
C ALA A 82 2.08 12.67 12.41
N VAL A 83 1.13 11.85 12.83
CA VAL A 83 0.29 12.11 14.02
C VAL A 83 1.14 12.19 15.29
N VAL A 84 2.09 11.26 15.48
CA VAL A 84 3.00 11.28 16.63
C VAL A 84 3.86 12.55 16.65
N ILE A 85 4.36 12.99 15.49
CA ILE A 85 5.12 14.24 15.37
C ILE A 85 4.25 15.45 15.74
N LEU A 86 3.00 15.50 15.26
CA LEU A 86 2.07 16.59 15.60
C LEU A 86 1.79 16.65 17.10
N ILE A 87 1.54 15.50 17.75
CA ILE A 87 1.35 15.42 19.20
C ILE A 87 2.61 15.91 19.92
N TRP A 88 3.80 15.48 19.48
CA TRP A 88 5.07 15.91 20.07
C TRP A 88 5.28 17.42 19.96
N VAL A 89 5.03 18.00 18.78
CA VAL A 89 5.11 19.45 18.54
C VAL A 89 4.13 20.21 19.43
N ALA A 90 2.87 19.76 19.48
CA ALA A 90 1.85 20.37 20.34
C ALA A 90 2.26 20.32 21.82
N THR A 91 2.75 19.16 22.28
CA THR A 91 3.21 18.98 23.67
C THR A 91 4.40 19.89 23.98
N ARG A 92 5.37 20.00 23.06
CA ARG A 92 6.52 20.91 23.18
C ARG A 92 6.08 22.36 23.25
N PHE A 93 5.11 22.76 22.43
CA PHE A 93 4.58 24.11 22.40
C PHE A 93 3.83 24.46 23.69
N ILE A 94 2.97 23.56 24.19
CA ILE A 94 2.25 23.74 25.46
C ILE A 94 3.23 23.86 26.63
N ARG A 95 4.27 23.00 26.68
CA ARG A 95 5.33 23.10 27.70
C ARG A 95 6.05 24.44 27.65
N LYS A 96 6.38 24.92 26.45
CA LYS A 96 7.00 26.24 26.25
C LYS A 96 6.10 27.37 26.73
N LEU A 97 4.81 27.35 26.40
CA LEU A 97 3.84 28.34 26.87
C LEU A 97 3.74 28.33 28.40
N ARG A 98 3.59 27.16 29.02
CA ARG A 98 3.48 27.05 30.48
C ARG A 98 4.69 27.67 31.20
N LEU A 99 5.90 27.47 30.68
CA LEU A 99 7.13 28.06 31.21
C LEU A 99 7.16 29.60 31.09
N ILE A 100 6.66 30.16 29.99
CA ILE A 100 6.58 31.61 29.78
C ILE A 100 5.57 32.23 30.74
N TYR A 101 4.38 31.64 30.87
CA TYR A 101 3.36 32.16 31.79
C TYR A 101 3.77 32.05 33.26
N SER A 102 4.45 30.96 33.68
CA SER A 102 4.91 30.83 35.07
C SER A 102 6.00 31.85 35.44
N THR A 103 6.89 32.17 34.51
CA THR A 103 7.94 33.16 34.73
C THR A 103 7.39 34.59 34.76
N GLN A 104 6.39 34.91 33.93
CA GLN A 104 5.68 36.19 34.00
C GLN A 104 4.88 36.35 35.30
N ALA A 105 4.16 35.31 35.73
CA ALA A 105 3.41 35.32 36.99
C ALA A 105 4.33 35.53 38.21
N ALA A 106 5.47 34.83 38.26
CA ALA A 106 6.44 34.99 39.34
C ALA A 106 7.04 36.41 39.39
N LYS A 107 7.30 37.02 38.24
CA LYS A 107 7.85 38.38 38.15
C LYS A 107 6.84 39.44 38.61
N ALA A 108 5.57 39.28 38.26
CA ALA A 108 4.49 40.18 38.70
C ALA A 108 4.29 40.15 40.22
N THR A 109 4.31 38.95 40.83
CA THR A 109 4.17 38.81 42.29
C THR A 109 5.35 39.42 43.06
N SER A 110 6.58 39.25 42.56
CA SER A 110 7.77 39.87 43.19
C SER A 110 7.73 41.40 43.11
N GLN A 111 7.21 41.96 42.01
CA GLN A 111 7.13 43.40 41.82
C GLN A 111 6.02 44.06 42.68
N ALA A 112 4.96 43.32 43.00
CA ALA A 112 3.89 43.75 43.89
C ALA A 112 4.26 43.68 45.40
N LEU A 113 5.26 42.87 45.77
CA LEU A 113 5.75 42.72 47.15
C LEU A 113 6.79 43.78 47.55
N HIS A 114 7.27 44.58 46.60
CA HIS A 114 8.25 45.66 46.80
C HIS A 114 7.62 47.07 46.78
N ILE A 115 6.29 47.16 46.82
CA ILE A 115 5.50 48.40 46.99
C ILE A 115 4.79 48.31 48.33
#